data_AF-A0A0F9NJ20-F1
#
_entry.id   AF-A0A0F9NJ20-F1
#
_cell.length_a   1.000
_cell.length_b   1.000
_cell.length_c   1.000
_cell.angle_alpha   90.00
_cell.angle_beta   90.00
_cell.angle_gamma   90.00
#
_symmetry.space_group_name_H-M   'P 1'
#
loop_
_entity.id
_entity.type
_entity.pdbx_description
1 polymer ?
#
loop_
_entity_poly.entity_id
_entity_poly.type
_entity_poly.pdbx_seq_one_letter_code
_entity_poly.pdbx_strand_id
1 'polypeptide(L)'
;MSKLVSEKVARIMKLCYLINKKTSYCAFFSFSGHVNAIDVSVRHSRKDYDKNVSEVKQFYLNDGKHSILHNGLDKIIDNLGNYLVKEASNLSE
;
A
#
# COMPACT_ATOMS: atom_id res chain seq x y z
N MET A 1 10.47 11.44 -12.03
CA MET A 1 9.99 11.10 -10.67
C MET A 1 11.02 11.60 -9.67
N SER A 2 10.62 12.31 -8.61
CA SER A 2 11.58 12.80 -7.61
C SER A 2 12.10 11.67 -6.72
N LYS A 3 13.33 11.81 -6.18
CA LYS A 3 13.94 10.83 -5.26
C LYS A 3 13.02 10.47 -4.09
N LEU A 4 12.38 11.49 -3.51
CA LEU A 4 11.44 11.32 -2.38
C LEU A 4 10.21 10.48 -2.76
N VAL A 5 9.66 10.66 -3.97
CA VAL A 5 8.55 9.82 -4.43
C VAL A 5 9.02 8.37 -4.60
N SER A 6 10.18 8.14 -5.22
CA SER A 6 10.74 6.80 -5.39
C SER A 6 10.98 6.08 -4.06
N GLU A 7 11.48 6.78 -3.04
CA GLU A 7 11.68 6.23 -1.69
C GLU A 7 10.36 5.82 -1.03
N LYS A 8 9.31 6.64 -1.16
CA LYS A 8 7.98 6.31 -0.64
C LYS A 8 7.38 5.10 -1.36
N VAL A 9 7.53 5.01 -2.68
CA VAL A 9 7.06 3.85 -3.46
C VAL A 9 7.78 2.57 -3.03
N ALA A 10 9.11 2.61 -2.87
CA ALA A 10 9.87 1.48 -2.36
C ALA A 10 9.41 1.05 -0.96
N ARG A 11 9.09 2.02 -0.08
CA ARG A 11 8.55 1.74 1.25
C ARG A 11 7.17 1.07 1.19
N ILE A 12 6.29 1.51 0.31
CA ILE A 12 4.98 0.87 0.08
C ILE A 12 5.18 -0.58 -0.38
N MET A 13 6.05 -0.82 -1.37
CA MET A 13 6.34 -2.18 -1.84
C MET A 13 6.87 -3.09 -0.72
N LYS A 14 7.78 -2.57 0.12
CA LYS A 14 8.30 -3.30 1.28
C LYS A 14 7.20 -3.65 2.29
N LEU A 15 6.27 -2.73 2.55
CA LEU A 15 5.15 -2.97 3.46
C LEU A 15 4.19 -4.04 2.89
N CYS A 16 3.84 -3.97 1.61
CA CYS A 16 3.04 -5.01 0.96
C CYS A 16 3.71 -6.39 1.06
N TYR A 17 5.02 -6.47 0.84
CA TYR A 17 5.79 -7.70 1.03
C TYR A 17 5.70 -8.22 2.46
N LEU A 18 5.86 -7.34 3.45
CA LEU A 18 5.77 -7.72 4.87
C LEU A 18 4.38 -8.21 5.26
N ILE A 19 3.31 -7.56 4.77
CA ILE A 19 1.93 -7.99 5.02
C ILE A 19 1.73 -9.40 4.48
N ASN A 20 2.09 -9.63 3.21
CA ASN A 20 1.99 -10.96 2.59
C ASN A 20 2.81 -12.04 3.30
N LYS A 21 3.93 -11.67 3.93
CA LYS A 21 4.83 -12.62 4.61
C LYS A 21 4.45 -12.88 6.07
N LYS A 22 3.93 -11.88 6.77
CA LYS A 22 3.79 -11.89 8.23
C LYS A 22 2.34 -11.91 8.73
N THR A 23 1.36 -11.80 7.82
CA THR A 23 -0.05 -11.74 8.18
C THR A 23 -0.86 -12.70 7.32
N SER A 24 -2.11 -12.96 7.70
CA SER A 24 -3.08 -13.69 6.89
C SER A 24 -3.63 -12.87 5.70
N TYR A 25 -3.47 -11.54 5.74
CA TYR A 25 -3.88 -10.62 4.69
C TYR A 25 -3.07 -10.78 3.41
N CYS A 26 -3.67 -10.37 2.30
CA CYS A 26 -3.01 -10.33 1.00
C CYS A 26 -2.97 -8.89 0.46
N ALA A 27 -1.77 -8.32 0.38
CA ALA A 27 -1.52 -7.00 -0.17
C ALA A 27 -1.09 -7.10 -1.66
N PHE A 28 -1.74 -6.31 -2.50
CA PHE A 28 -1.45 -6.15 -3.91
C PHE A 28 -0.87 -4.77 -4.16
N PHE A 29 0.15 -4.71 -5.01
CA PHE A 29 0.74 -3.48 -5.50
C PHE A 29 0.76 -3.55 -7.03
N SER A 30 0.23 -2.52 -7.68
CA SER A 30 0.33 -2.40 -9.13
C SER A 30 0.77 -0.99 -9.53
N PHE A 31 1.55 -0.94 -10.60
CA PHE A 31 2.02 0.30 -11.21
C PHE A 31 1.57 0.32 -12.67
N SER A 32 0.84 1.36 -13.05
CA SER A 32 0.47 1.63 -14.44
C SER A 32 1.39 2.70 -15.01
N GLY A 33 2.30 2.29 -15.89
CA GLY A 33 3.18 3.23 -16.60
C GLY A 33 2.44 4.16 -17.56
N HIS A 34 1.29 3.72 -18.10
CA HIS A 34 0.50 4.48 -19.07
C HIS A 34 -0.10 5.77 -18.46
N VAL A 35 -0.69 5.65 -17.27
CA VAL A 35 -1.25 6.80 -16.52
C VAL A 35 -0.32 7.28 -15.41
N ASN A 36 0.88 6.70 -15.33
CA ASN A 36 1.85 6.89 -14.25
C ASN A 36 1.17 6.83 -12.87
N ALA A 37 0.48 5.73 -12.57
CA ALA A 37 -0.31 5.59 -11.35
C ALA A 37 0.08 4.37 -10.53
N ILE A 38 -0.10 4.46 -9.21
CA ILE A 38 0.05 3.34 -8.28
C ILE A 38 -1.31 3.01 -7.67
N ASP A 39 -1.62 1.72 -7.61
CA ASP A 39 -2.75 1.16 -6.87
C ASP A 39 -2.22 0.18 -5.83
N VAL A 40 -2.78 0.27 -4.62
CA VAL A 40 -2.51 -0.66 -3.53
C VAL A 40 -3.83 -1.14 -2.95
N SER A 41 -3.99 -2.45 -2.81
CA SER A 41 -5.14 -3.04 -2.14
C SER A 41 -4.74 -4.11 -1.14
N VAL A 42 -5.49 -4.23 -0.04
CA VAL A 42 -5.30 -5.26 0.98
C VAL A 42 -6.61 -6.05 1.09
N ARG A 43 -6.51 -7.35 0.91
CA ARG A 43 -7.61 -8.32 0.96
C ARG A 43 -7.48 -9.21 2.18
N HIS A 44 -8.59 -9.78 2.62
CA HIS A 44 -8.62 -10.57 3.86
C HIS A 44 -7.72 -11.79 3.80
N SER A 45 -7.71 -12.48 2.66
CA SER A 45 -6.82 -13.59 2.41
C SER A 45 -6.66 -13.79 0.89
N ARG A 46 -5.71 -14.64 0.49
CA ARG A 46 -5.58 -15.05 -0.92
C ARG A 46 -6.78 -15.89 -1.41
N LYS A 47 -7.50 -16.54 -0.49
CA LYS A 47 -8.70 -17.35 -0.78
C LYS A 47 -9.98 -16.51 -0.82
N ASP A 48 -10.02 -15.40 -0.07
CA ASP A 48 -11.12 -14.45 -0.01
C ASP A 48 -10.77 -13.15 -0.76
N TYR A 49 -10.30 -13.27 -2.01
CA TYR A 49 -9.86 -12.11 -2.81
C TYR A 49 -10.94 -11.02 -2.94
N ASP A 50 -12.20 -11.43 -3.08
CA ASP A 50 -13.34 -10.53 -3.23
C ASP A 50 -13.71 -9.80 -1.94
N LYS A 51 -13.27 -10.31 -0.77
CA LYS A 51 -13.45 -9.62 0.52
C LYS A 51 -12.35 -8.58 0.69
N ASN A 52 -12.66 -7.40 0.15
CA ASN A 52 -11.83 -6.21 0.28
C ASN A 52 -11.80 -5.71 1.73
N VAL A 53 -10.60 -5.53 2.28
CA VAL A 53 -10.41 -5.01 3.64
C VAL A 53 -10.03 -3.54 3.58
N SER A 54 -9.24 -3.15 2.59
CA SER A 54 -8.95 -1.76 2.28
C SER A 54 -8.42 -1.64 0.86
N GLU A 55 -8.82 -0.58 0.19
CA GLU A 55 -8.43 -0.30 -1.18
C GLU A 55 -8.01 1.15 -1.32
N VAL A 56 -6.85 1.36 -1.90
CA VAL A 56 -6.36 2.69 -2.26
C VAL A 56 -6.08 2.68 -3.77
N LYS A 57 -7.12 3.09 -4.52
CA LYS A 57 -7.29 2.75 -5.94
C LYS A 57 -6.40 3.50 -6.93
N GLN A 58 -5.85 4.68 -6.62
CA GLN A 58 -5.03 5.40 -7.60
C GLN A 58 -4.35 6.65 -7.03
N PHE A 59 -3.05 6.75 -7.24
CA PHE A 59 -2.31 8.01 -7.17
C PHE A 59 -1.57 8.29 -8.47
N TYR A 60 -1.90 9.40 -9.13
CA TYR A 60 -1.22 9.88 -10.33
C TYR A 60 0.10 10.55 -9.96
N LEU A 61 1.22 9.97 -10.40
CA LEU A 61 2.58 10.42 -10.10
C LEU A 61 3.02 11.61 -10.95
N ASN A 62 2.19 12.05 -11.90
CA ASN A 62 2.44 13.19 -12.81
C ASN A 62 1.49 14.37 -12.61
N ASP A 63 0.59 14.32 -11.62
CA ASP A 63 -0.29 15.46 -11.37
C ASP A 63 0.58 16.60 -10.82
N GLY A 64 0.60 17.76 -11.47
CA GLY A 64 1.46 18.92 -11.11
C GLY A 64 1.28 19.46 -9.68
N LYS A 65 0.49 18.77 -8.85
CA LYS A 65 0.19 19.00 -7.45
C LYS A 65 0.97 18.01 -6.57
N HIS A 66 2.28 18.21 -6.49
CA HIS A 66 3.20 17.38 -5.69
C HIS A 66 2.74 17.14 -4.23
N SER A 67 2.07 18.10 -3.59
CA SER A 67 1.57 17.96 -2.22
C SER A 67 0.47 16.90 -2.07
N ILE A 68 -0.43 16.79 -3.04
CA ILE A 68 -1.50 15.78 -3.05
C ILE A 68 -0.90 14.39 -3.21
N LEU A 69 0.11 14.26 -4.07
CA LEU A 69 0.84 13.02 -4.28
C LEU A 69 1.57 12.57 -3.01
N HIS A 70 2.30 13.47 -2.35
CA HIS A 70 3.03 13.15 -1.13
C HIS A 70 2.10 12.74 0.02
N ASN A 71 1.02 13.49 0.24
CA ASN A 71 0.02 13.18 1.27
C ASN A 71 -0.70 11.85 1.00
N GLY A 72 -0.92 11.53 -0.28
CA GLY A 72 -1.48 10.25 -0.70
C GLY A 72 -0.60 9.06 -0.36
N LEU A 73 0.69 9.15 -0.68
CA LEU A 73 1.65 8.08 -0.41
C LEU A 73 1.87 7.87 1.09
N ASP A 74 1.89 8.94 1.90
CA ASP A 74 2.01 8.82 3.36
C ASP A 74 0.79 8.11 3.97
N LYS A 75 -0.43 8.45 3.52
CA LYS A 75 -1.64 7.75 3.94
C LYS A 75 -1.61 6.25 3.61
N ILE A 76 -1.05 5.86 2.46
CA ILE A 76 -0.86 4.43 2.15
C ILE A 76 0.11 3.80 3.15
N ILE A 77 1.26 4.43 3.37
CA ILE A 77 2.29 3.92 4.28
C ILE A 77 1.71 3.69 5.67
N ASP A 78 0.95 4.66 6.20
CA ASP A 78 0.31 4.57 7.51
C ASP A 78 -0.74 3.47 7.56
N ASN A 79 -1.61 3.40 6.55
CA ASN A 79 -2.62 2.34 6.45
C ASN A 79 -2.00 0.93 6.42
N LEU A 80 -0.96 0.72 5.60
CA LEU A 80 -0.26 -0.57 5.53
C LEU A 80 0.48 -0.90 6.84
N GLY A 81 1.09 0.10 7.48
CA GLY A 81 1.73 -0.05 8.79
C GLY A 81 0.76 -0.55 9.86
N ASN A 82 -0.46 -0.02 9.88
CA ASN A 82 -1.49 -0.42 10.85
C ASN A 82 -1.89 -1.89 10.73
N TYR A 83 -1.88 -2.48 9.53
CA TYR A 83 -2.15 -3.93 9.36
C TYR A 83 -1.07 -4.80 10.00
N LEU A 84 0.20 -4.39 9.90
CA LEU A 84 1.30 -5.11 10.52
C LEU A 84 1.25 -5.01 12.05
N VAL A 85 0.87 -3.85 12.59
CA VAL A 85 0.75 -3.66 14.05
C VAL A 85 -0.42 -4.45 14.61
N LYS A 86 -1.61 -4.40 13.98
CA LYS A 86 -2.80 -5.13 14.45
C LYS A 86 -2.55 -6.64 14.55
N GLU A 87 -1.93 -7.23 13.54
CA GLU A 87 -1.62 -8.67 13.57
C GLU A 87 -0.51 -9.01 14.57
N ALA A 88 0.48 -8.13 14.77
CA ALA A 88 1.48 -8.34 15.82
C ALA A 88 0.86 -8.33 17.22
N SER A 89 -0.16 -7.49 17.47
CA SER A 89 -0.89 -7.46 18.74
C SER A 89 -1.76 -8.69 18.96
N ASN A 90 -2.34 -9.25 17.90
CA ASN A 90 -3.14 -10.49 17.97
C ASN A 90 -2.30 -11.76 18.21
N LEU A 91 -0.97 -11.68 18.02
CA LEU A 91 -0.03 -12.79 18.24
C LEU A 91 0.60 -12.80 19.66
N SER A 92 0.33 -11.77 20.47
CA SER A 92 0.89 -11.61 21.82
C SER A 92 -0.07 -11.97 22.96
N GLU A 93 -1.25 -12.50 22.65
CA GLU A 93 -2.22 -13.11 23.59
C GLU A 93 -2.20 -14.63 23.46
#